data_AF-A0A0Q8QQ04-F1
#
_entry.id   AF-A0A0Q8QQ04-F1
#
_cell.length_a   1.000
_cell.length_b   1.000
_cell.length_c   1.000
_cell.angle_alpha   90.00
_cell.angle_beta   90.00
_cell.angle_gamma   90.00
#
_symmetry.space_group_name_H-M   'P 1'
#
loop_
_entity.id
_entity.type
_entity.pdbx_description
1 polymer ?
#
loop_
_entity_poly.entity_id
_entity_poly.type
_entity_poly.pdbx_seq_one_letter_code
_entity_poly.pdbx_strand_id
1 'polypeptide(L)'
;MDTETATNPVGEATSPADTQEVAVANTEVTAPAEGTAESSDNRQDGPDFSDLLPVEDDLDEVEYEGAKYKVPKVLKDAVMRNSDYTVKTQLLAEQRRALEAQQQAVQQAQQLSAAEIRAFAKLDNLSTQLAEFNGVDWSALDHSEPQVQHAKGVRDELLREQATLNAQITEHMTLKQSRAQQEAAKAREAEEARAAKEIKDWSPERRQTLEQFAVSQGIPAEFASQAGAAEFKILDKAHRWDQFVERNRAAAKAAANSSAKPANEVGAGAGSGTSDPSAMSMDEYRAWRAKQGD
;
A
#
# COMPACT_ATOMS: atom_id res chain seq x y z
N MET A 1 -17.96 47.20 -29.73
CA MET A 1 -17.65 46.20 -28.68
C MET A 1 -18.97 45.55 -28.33
N ASP A 2 -19.24 44.55 -29.14
CA ASP A 2 -20.45 43.75 -29.20
C ASP A 2 -20.47 42.81 -28.01
N THR A 3 -21.49 42.91 -27.16
CA THR A 3 -21.75 41.90 -26.12
C THR A 3 -23.03 41.17 -26.50
N GLU A 4 -22.83 40.03 -27.17
CA GLU A 4 -23.90 39.09 -27.48
C GLU A 4 -24.58 38.62 -26.20
N THR A 5 -25.90 38.75 -26.22
CA THR A 5 -26.83 38.28 -25.21
C THR A 5 -27.20 36.84 -25.59
N ALA A 6 -26.71 35.84 -24.86
CA ALA A 6 -27.11 34.45 -25.07
C ALA A 6 -28.44 34.18 -24.34
N THR A 7 -29.53 34.43 -25.05
CA THR A 7 -30.89 34.01 -24.70
C THR A 7 -31.03 32.49 -24.84
N ASN A 8 -31.50 31.88 -23.76
CA ASN A 8 -31.90 30.49 -23.65
C ASN A 8 -33.40 30.40 -24.00
N PRO A 9 -33.87 29.56 -24.95
CA PRO A 9 -35.29 29.28 -25.07
C PRO A 9 -35.66 27.99 -24.34
N VAL A 10 -36.40 28.15 -23.24
CA VAL A 10 -37.31 27.15 -22.68
C VAL A 10 -38.57 27.11 -23.55
N GLY A 11 -38.97 25.92 -23.99
CA GLY A 11 -40.33 25.59 -24.42
C GLY A 11 -40.63 24.20 -23.86
N GLU A 12 -41.28 24.10 -22.70
CA GLU A 12 -42.73 24.16 -22.45
C GLU A 12 -43.33 22.76 -22.44
N ALA A 13 -44.11 22.54 -21.38
CA ALA A 13 -44.57 21.26 -20.86
C ALA A 13 -45.68 20.63 -21.70
N THR A 14 -45.72 19.30 -21.70
CA THR A 14 -46.99 18.54 -21.67
C THR A 14 -46.75 17.12 -21.12
N SER A 15 -47.29 16.87 -19.93
CA SER A 15 -47.85 15.58 -19.48
C SER A 15 -49.36 15.68 -19.73
N PRO A 16 -50.14 14.63 -20.10
CA PRO A 16 -50.28 13.40 -19.32
C PRO A 16 -50.55 12.08 -20.08
N ALA A 17 -50.42 10.97 -19.35
CA ALA A 17 -51.12 9.67 -19.46
C ALA A 17 -51.40 9.06 -20.85
N ASP A 18 -50.78 7.90 -21.13
CA ASP A 18 -51.56 6.71 -21.47
C ASP A 18 -50.80 5.42 -21.17
N THR A 19 -51.57 4.44 -20.70
CA THR A 19 -51.21 3.08 -20.36
C THR A 19 -50.96 2.29 -21.65
N GLN A 20 -49.85 1.58 -21.76
CA GLN A 20 -49.82 0.37 -22.60
C GLN A 20 -48.80 -0.66 -22.09
N GLU A 21 -49.39 -1.62 -21.41
CA GLU A 21 -48.95 -2.98 -21.13
C GLU A 21 -48.44 -3.66 -22.41
N VAL A 22 -47.19 -4.11 -22.42
CA VAL A 22 -46.71 -5.09 -23.40
C VAL A 22 -46.07 -6.26 -22.66
N ALA A 23 -46.83 -7.36 -22.74
CA ALA A 23 -46.61 -8.69 -22.23
C ALA A 23 -45.18 -9.21 -22.45
N VAL A 24 -44.55 -9.65 -21.35
CA VAL A 24 -43.35 -10.49 -21.40
C VAL A 24 -43.83 -11.93 -21.54
N ALA A 25 -43.68 -12.50 -22.73
CA ALA A 25 -44.02 -13.87 -23.04
C ALA A 25 -43.07 -14.83 -22.29
N ASN A 26 -43.64 -15.51 -21.31
CA ASN A 26 -43.02 -16.59 -20.54
C ASN A 26 -42.84 -17.80 -21.46
N THR A 27 -41.60 -18.10 -21.87
CA THR A 27 -41.28 -19.33 -22.61
C THR A 27 -40.67 -20.35 -21.66
N GLU A 28 -41.54 -21.25 -21.25
CA GLU A 28 -41.28 -22.49 -20.52
C GLU A 28 -40.40 -23.42 -21.37
N VAL A 29 -39.20 -23.78 -20.88
CA VAL A 29 -38.40 -24.87 -21.46
C VAL A 29 -38.38 -26.02 -20.48
N THR A 30 -39.22 -26.99 -20.80
CA THR A 30 -39.38 -28.30 -20.21
C THR A 30 -38.09 -29.13 -20.27
N ALA A 31 -37.70 -29.67 -19.12
CA ALA A 31 -36.71 -30.73 -19.01
C ALA A 31 -37.28 -32.07 -19.51
N PRO A 32 -36.53 -32.89 -20.27
CA PRO A 32 -36.85 -34.29 -20.45
C PRO A 32 -36.03 -35.19 -19.52
N ALA A 33 -36.74 -36.19 -19.02
CA ALA A 33 -36.40 -37.19 -18.03
C ALA A 33 -35.22 -38.12 -18.38
N GLU A 34 -34.64 -38.70 -17.33
CA GLU A 34 -33.81 -39.90 -17.33
C GLU A 34 -34.52 -41.10 -17.99
N GLY A 35 -33.76 -41.89 -18.74
CA GLY A 35 -34.15 -43.19 -19.25
C GLY A 35 -32.92 -44.05 -19.52
N THR A 36 -32.66 -45.00 -18.63
CA THR A 36 -31.58 -45.99 -18.67
C THR A 36 -31.87 -47.09 -19.70
N ALA A 37 -30.87 -47.51 -20.49
CA ALA A 37 -30.41 -48.91 -20.66
C ALA A 37 -29.82 -49.25 -22.05
N GLU A 38 -28.61 -49.82 -21.97
CA GLU A 38 -28.02 -50.90 -22.77
C GLU A 38 -27.32 -50.65 -24.12
N SER A 39 -26.11 -51.24 -24.17
CA SER A 39 -25.13 -51.33 -25.24
C SER A 39 -25.64 -52.01 -26.50
N SER A 40 -25.11 -51.56 -27.65
CA SER A 40 -24.70 -52.47 -28.72
C SER A 40 -23.50 -51.91 -29.47
N ASP A 41 -22.49 -52.76 -29.57
CA ASP A 41 -21.30 -52.65 -30.39
C ASP A 41 -21.67 -52.59 -31.89
N ASN A 42 -21.18 -51.58 -32.61
CA ASN A 42 -21.06 -51.68 -34.06
C ASN A 42 -19.94 -50.74 -34.57
N ARG A 43 -18.81 -51.34 -34.94
CA ARG A 43 -17.73 -50.69 -35.69
C ARG A 43 -18.19 -50.41 -37.12
N GLN A 44 -18.02 -49.18 -37.60
CA GLN A 44 -18.06 -48.90 -39.03
C GLN A 44 -17.11 -47.75 -39.39
N ASP A 45 -16.18 -48.07 -40.29
CA ASP A 45 -15.14 -47.20 -40.86
C ASP A 45 -15.72 -45.90 -41.42
N GLY A 46 -15.09 -44.78 -41.05
CA GLY A 46 -15.24 -43.47 -41.68
C GLY A 46 -13.94 -43.06 -42.39
N PRO A 47 -14.01 -42.19 -43.41
CA PRO A 47 -12.95 -41.99 -44.40
C PRO A 47 -11.67 -41.36 -43.85
N ASP A 48 -10.56 -41.71 -44.50
CA ASP A 48 -9.18 -41.31 -44.21
C ASP A 48 -8.97 -39.79 -44.36
N PHE A 49 -8.62 -39.13 -43.25
CA PHE A 49 -8.29 -37.70 -43.15
C PHE A 49 -6.78 -37.42 -43.26
N SER A 50 -5.96 -38.42 -43.64
CA SER A 50 -4.49 -38.33 -43.61
C SER A 50 -3.88 -37.24 -44.52
N ASP A 51 -4.63 -36.72 -45.50
CA ASP A 51 -4.14 -35.71 -46.45
C ASP A 51 -4.30 -34.24 -46.00
N LEU A 52 -4.78 -34.00 -44.77
CA LEU A 52 -4.93 -32.64 -44.20
C LEU A 52 -3.94 -32.31 -43.09
N LEU A 53 -2.93 -33.17 -42.85
CA LEU A 53 -1.92 -32.92 -41.83
C LEU A 53 -1.01 -31.76 -42.29
N PRO A 54 -0.97 -30.64 -41.55
CA PRO A 54 -0.05 -29.55 -41.86
C PRO A 54 1.39 -30.06 -41.77
N VAL A 55 2.23 -29.66 -42.73
CA VAL A 55 3.67 -29.89 -42.71
C VAL A 55 4.24 -29.31 -41.40
N GLU A 56 5.18 -29.99 -40.75
CA GLU A 56 5.72 -29.59 -39.44
C GLU A 56 6.27 -28.14 -39.41
N ASP A 57 6.61 -27.54 -40.56
CA ASP A 57 7.05 -26.14 -40.69
C ASP A 57 5.94 -25.08 -40.47
N ASP A 58 4.66 -25.48 -40.48
CA ASP A 58 3.51 -24.60 -40.26
C ASP A 58 2.90 -24.70 -38.86
N LEU A 59 3.48 -25.54 -37.98
CA LEU A 59 3.09 -25.70 -36.59
C LEU A 59 3.95 -24.80 -35.68
N ASP A 60 3.30 -23.94 -34.91
CA ASP A 60 3.93 -23.08 -33.91
C ASP A 60 3.47 -23.46 -32.50
N GLU A 61 4.34 -23.22 -31.51
CA GLU A 61 4.01 -23.42 -30.10
C GLU A 61 3.17 -22.27 -29.53
N VAL A 62 2.07 -22.60 -28.88
CA VAL A 62 1.20 -21.71 -28.11
C VAL A 62 0.98 -22.28 -26.72
N GLU A 63 1.10 -21.44 -25.71
CA GLU A 63 0.76 -21.79 -24.34
C GLU A 63 -0.70 -21.41 -24.08
N TYR A 64 -1.55 -22.40 -23.82
CA TYR A 64 -2.97 -22.24 -23.54
C TYR A 64 -3.30 -22.99 -22.25
N GLU A 65 -3.93 -22.31 -21.29
CA GLU A 65 -4.29 -22.89 -19.97
C GLU A 65 -3.13 -23.58 -19.22
N GLY A 66 -1.90 -23.09 -19.40
CA GLY A 66 -0.70 -23.61 -18.73
C GLY A 66 -0.07 -24.85 -19.38
N ALA A 67 -0.57 -25.29 -20.54
CA ALA A 67 0.02 -26.35 -21.35
C ALA A 67 0.47 -25.83 -22.72
N LYS A 68 1.60 -26.34 -23.23
CA LYS A 68 2.16 -25.95 -24.53
C LYS A 68 1.61 -26.87 -25.62
N TYR A 69 0.97 -26.29 -26.63
CA TYR A 69 0.41 -27.00 -27.77
C TYR A 69 1.09 -26.53 -29.07
N LYS A 70 1.45 -27.48 -29.94
CA LYS A 70 1.84 -27.18 -31.32
C LYS A 70 0.59 -27.10 -32.17
N VAL A 71 0.25 -25.89 -32.60
CA VAL A 71 -0.93 -25.61 -33.42
C VAL A 71 -0.53 -24.95 -34.74
N PRO A 72 -1.27 -25.18 -35.83
CA PRO A 72 -1.04 -24.46 -37.08
C PRO A 72 -1.02 -22.94 -36.85
N LYS A 73 -0.14 -22.21 -37.55
CA LYS A 73 0.02 -20.75 -37.42
C LYS A 73 -1.29 -19.96 -37.41
N VAL A 74 -2.27 -20.37 -38.24
CA VAL A 74 -3.59 -19.74 -38.32
C VAL A 74 -4.39 -19.87 -37.01
N LEU A 75 -4.28 -21.01 -36.32
CA LEU A 75 -4.96 -21.25 -35.04
C LEU A 75 -4.22 -20.58 -33.87
N LYS A 76 -2.90 -20.47 -33.94
CA LYS A 76 -2.12 -19.67 -32.99
C LYS A 76 -2.56 -18.21 -32.95
N ASP A 77 -2.69 -17.59 -34.12
CA ASP A 77 -3.16 -16.21 -34.22
C ASP A 77 -4.58 -16.04 -33.68
N ALA A 78 -5.46 -17.02 -33.90
CA ALA A 78 -6.82 -17.00 -33.36
C ALA A 78 -6.84 -17.14 -31.83
N VAL A 79 -6.06 -18.07 -31.26
CA VAL A 79 -5.95 -18.28 -29.81
C VAL A 79 -5.34 -17.06 -29.12
N MET A 80 -4.25 -16.49 -29.66
CA MET A 80 -3.60 -15.30 -29.12
C MET A 80 -4.49 -14.05 -29.20
N ARG A 81 -5.25 -13.89 -30.31
CA ARG A 81 -6.27 -12.83 -30.40
C ARG A 81 -7.34 -12.99 -29.32
N ASN A 82 -7.86 -14.20 -29.12
CA ASN A 82 -8.91 -14.44 -28.13
C ASN A 82 -8.42 -14.19 -26.69
N SER A 83 -7.18 -14.57 -26.35
CA SER A 83 -6.58 -14.23 -25.06
C SER A 83 -6.42 -12.72 -24.90
N ASP A 84 -5.92 -12.03 -25.93
CA ASP A 84 -5.78 -10.57 -25.92
C ASP A 84 -7.12 -9.85 -25.76
N TYR A 85 -8.17 -10.32 -26.44
CA TYR A 85 -9.52 -9.76 -26.29
C TYR A 85 -10.08 -10.00 -24.90
N THR A 86 -9.84 -11.17 -24.32
CA THR A 86 -10.29 -11.48 -22.95
C THR A 86 -9.58 -10.59 -21.94
N VAL A 87 -8.26 -10.47 -22.02
CA VAL A 87 -7.46 -9.59 -21.16
C VAL A 87 -7.86 -8.12 -21.35
N LYS A 88 -8.03 -7.65 -22.59
CA LYS A 88 -8.45 -6.27 -22.87
C LYS A 88 -9.87 -5.99 -22.36
N THR A 89 -10.77 -6.96 -22.48
CA THR A 89 -12.15 -6.80 -21.98
C THR A 89 -12.18 -6.77 -20.46
N GLN A 90 -11.37 -7.62 -19.80
CA GLN A 90 -11.18 -7.58 -18.35
C GLN A 90 -10.58 -6.26 -17.90
N LEU A 91 -9.50 -5.79 -18.55
CA LEU A 91 -8.87 -4.50 -18.24
C LEU A 91 -9.83 -3.34 -18.44
N LEU A 92 -10.62 -3.34 -19.52
CA LEU A 92 -11.63 -2.32 -19.76
C LEU A 92 -12.73 -2.36 -18.70
N ALA A 93 -13.17 -3.54 -18.29
CA ALA A 93 -14.14 -3.71 -17.22
C ALA A 93 -13.58 -3.22 -15.86
N GLU A 94 -12.32 -3.52 -15.56
CA GLU A 94 -11.63 -3.02 -14.36
C GLU A 94 -11.45 -1.51 -14.39
N GLN A 95 -11.07 -0.93 -15.53
CA GLN A 95 -10.94 0.51 -15.70
C GLN A 95 -12.28 1.22 -15.52
N ARG A 96 -13.36 0.68 -16.11
CA ARG A 96 -14.73 1.20 -15.90
C ARG A 96 -15.13 1.12 -14.44
N ARG A 97 -14.91 -0.01 -13.79
CA ARG A 97 -15.20 -0.18 -12.35
C ARG A 97 -14.43 0.81 -11.49
N ALA A 98 -13.15 1.04 -11.78
CA ALA A 98 -12.31 2.00 -11.06
C ALA A 98 -12.80 3.45 -11.25
N LEU A 99 -13.17 3.80 -12.48
CA LEU A 99 -13.69 5.13 -12.81
C LEU A 99 -15.07 5.38 -12.20
N GLU A 100 -15.98 4.39 -12.24
CA GLU A 100 -17.27 4.45 -11.57
C GLU A 100 -17.11 4.60 -10.05
N ALA A 101 -16.21 3.82 -9.43
CA ALA A 101 -15.91 3.94 -8.00
C ALA A 101 -15.36 5.33 -7.65
N GLN A 102 -14.48 5.91 -8.50
CA GLN A 102 -13.97 7.26 -8.31
C GLN A 102 -15.09 8.31 -8.43
N GLN A 103 -15.95 8.20 -9.44
CA GLN A 103 -17.08 9.11 -9.62
C GLN A 103 -18.04 9.04 -8.43
N GLN A 104 -18.36 7.84 -7.95
CA GLN A 104 -19.20 7.66 -6.76
C GLN A 104 -18.55 8.28 -5.52
N ALA A 105 -17.25 8.09 -5.31
CA ALA A 105 -16.54 8.69 -4.17
C ALA A 105 -16.56 10.22 -4.22
N VAL A 106 -16.33 10.82 -5.40
CA VAL A 106 -16.38 12.27 -5.59
C VAL A 106 -17.79 12.80 -5.37
N GLN A 107 -18.81 12.15 -5.93
CA GLN A 107 -20.21 12.53 -5.74
C GLN A 107 -20.61 12.47 -4.26
N GLN A 108 -20.23 11.40 -3.55
CA GLN A 108 -20.50 11.28 -2.11
C GLN A 108 -19.78 12.38 -1.32
N ALA A 109 -18.53 12.68 -1.64
CA ALA A 109 -17.77 13.75 -0.97
C ALA A 109 -18.42 15.13 -1.20
N GLN A 110 -18.86 15.41 -2.42
CA GLN A 110 -19.58 16.65 -2.76
C GLN A 110 -20.93 16.75 -2.05
N GLN A 111 -21.70 15.66 -2.00
CA GLN A 111 -22.98 15.61 -1.30
C GLN A 111 -22.81 15.86 0.20
N LEU A 112 -21.84 15.22 0.84
CA LEU A 112 -21.52 15.42 2.25
C LEU A 112 -21.08 16.86 2.54
N SER A 113 -20.22 17.44 1.70
CA SER A 113 -19.78 18.83 1.84
C SER A 113 -20.92 19.82 1.62
N ALA A 114 -21.76 19.61 0.61
CA ALA A 114 -22.91 20.47 0.35
C ALA A 114 -23.98 20.37 1.45
N ALA A 115 -24.16 19.20 2.06
CA ALA A 115 -25.06 19.01 3.20
C ALA A 115 -24.54 19.76 4.44
N GLU A 116 -23.24 19.70 4.70
CA GLU A 116 -22.59 20.39 5.81
C GLU A 116 -22.65 21.92 5.66
N ILE A 117 -22.36 22.47 4.47
CA ILE A 117 -22.50 23.92 4.21
C ILE A 117 -23.94 24.38 4.46
N ARG A 118 -24.93 23.60 3.98
CA ARG A 118 -26.34 23.88 4.23
C ARG A 118 -26.69 23.80 5.72
N ALA A 119 -26.11 22.85 6.45
CA ALA A 119 -26.33 22.72 7.89
C ALA A 119 -25.76 23.93 8.65
N PHE A 120 -24.56 24.39 8.32
CA PHE A 120 -23.99 25.60 8.93
C PHE A 120 -24.79 26.86 8.61
N ALA A 121 -25.23 27.02 7.36
CA ALA A 121 -26.06 28.18 6.98
C ALA A 121 -27.40 28.19 7.71
N LYS A 122 -28.04 27.03 7.88
CA LYS A 122 -29.26 26.89 8.69
C LYS A 122 -29.00 27.22 10.16
N LEU A 123 -27.87 26.76 10.71
CA LEU A 123 -27.50 27.00 12.10
C LEU A 123 -27.30 28.50 12.36
N ASP A 124 -26.65 29.20 11.44
CA ASP A 124 -26.44 30.65 11.50
C ASP A 124 -27.78 31.40 11.47
N ASN A 125 -28.67 31.05 10.54
CA ASN A 125 -30.00 31.65 10.47
C ASN A 125 -30.82 31.40 11.75
N LEU A 126 -30.78 30.17 12.26
CA LEU A 126 -31.45 29.79 13.50
C LEU A 126 -30.90 30.52 14.72
N SER A 127 -29.57 30.73 14.75
CA SER A 127 -28.94 31.52 15.81
C SER A 127 -29.41 32.98 15.79
N THR A 128 -29.65 33.55 14.60
CA THR A 128 -30.21 34.89 14.44
C THR A 128 -31.65 34.97 14.94
N GLN A 129 -32.49 33.98 14.61
CA GLN A 129 -33.87 33.91 15.12
C GLN A 129 -33.91 33.73 16.64
N LEU A 130 -33.04 32.88 17.19
CA LEU A 130 -32.92 32.70 18.64
C LEU A 130 -32.42 33.96 19.34
N ALA A 131 -31.64 34.81 18.67
CA ALA A 131 -31.16 36.06 19.23
C ALA A 131 -32.28 37.07 19.49
N GLU A 132 -33.41 36.99 18.79
CA GLU A 132 -34.60 37.82 19.06
C GLU A 132 -35.20 37.55 20.45
N PHE A 133 -34.97 36.37 21.00
CA PHE A 133 -35.43 35.95 22.32
C PHE A 133 -34.38 36.19 23.42
N ASN A 134 -33.19 36.71 23.07
CA ASN A 134 -32.16 37.02 24.06
C ASN A 134 -32.60 38.19 24.95
N GLY A 135 -32.42 38.03 26.26
CA GLY A 135 -32.78 39.06 27.24
C GLY A 135 -34.25 39.06 27.64
N VAL A 136 -35.09 38.17 27.08
CA VAL A 136 -36.45 37.96 27.56
C VAL A 136 -36.42 37.13 28.85
N ASP A 137 -36.93 37.67 29.95
CA ASP A 137 -37.11 36.93 31.19
C ASP A 137 -38.41 36.10 31.13
N TRP A 138 -38.29 34.92 30.53
CA TRP A 138 -39.39 33.97 30.37
C TRP A 138 -40.01 33.50 31.69
N SER A 139 -39.29 33.61 32.81
CA SER A 139 -39.78 33.18 34.11
C SER A 139 -40.70 34.21 34.77
N ALA A 140 -40.50 35.49 34.45
CA ALA A 140 -41.28 36.61 34.97
C ALA A 140 -42.56 36.89 34.15
N LEU A 141 -42.70 36.30 32.96
CA LEU A 141 -43.87 36.47 32.10
C LEU A 141 -45.08 35.66 32.60
N ASP A 142 -46.28 36.20 32.43
CA ASP A 142 -47.51 35.47 32.72
C ASP A 142 -47.72 34.36 31.68
N HIS A 143 -47.70 33.11 32.14
CA HIS A 143 -47.81 31.94 31.30
C HIS A 143 -49.26 31.66 30.84
N SER A 144 -50.25 32.34 31.42
CA SER A 144 -51.65 32.22 30.99
C SER A 144 -51.97 33.06 29.74
N GLU A 145 -51.10 34.03 29.41
CA GLU A 145 -51.24 34.88 28.23
C GLU A 145 -50.97 34.09 26.93
N PRO A 146 -51.94 34.04 25.98
CA PRO A 146 -51.79 33.28 24.74
C PRO A 146 -50.56 33.67 23.91
N GLN A 147 -50.19 34.95 23.92
CA GLN A 147 -49.02 35.44 23.17
C GLN A 147 -47.70 34.93 23.76
N VAL A 148 -47.60 34.83 25.09
CA VAL A 148 -46.42 34.30 25.78
C VAL A 148 -46.27 32.81 25.50
N GLN A 149 -47.37 32.05 25.54
CA GLN A 149 -47.35 30.62 25.20
C GLN A 149 -46.92 30.39 23.75
N HIS A 150 -47.43 31.18 22.80
CA HIS A 150 -47.04 31.09 21.41
C HIS A 150 -45.55 31.39 21.21
N ALA A 151 -45.05 32.49 21.76
CA ALA A 151 -43.64 32.88 21.65
C ALA A 151 -42.70 31.82 22.27
N LYS A 152 -43.09 31.24 23.41
CA LYS A 152 -42.35 30.13 24.03
C LYS A 152 -42.34 28.88 23.15
N GLY A 153 -43.48 28.52 22.56
CA GLY A 153 -43.57 27.38 21.64
C GLY A 153 -42.67 27.54 20.41
N VAL A 154 -42.64 28.73 19.81
CA VAL A 154 -41.72 29.05 18.70
C VAL A 154 -40.27 28.90 19.16
N ARG A 155 -39.89 29.53 20.28
CA ARG A 155 -38.53 29.42 20.82
C ARG A 155 -38.11 27.97 21.07
N ASP A 156 -38.97 27.17 21.70
CA ASP A 156 -38.68 25.78 22.04
C ASP A 156 -38.49 24.93 20.77
N GLU A 157 -39.27 25.20 19.72
CA GLU A 157 -39.08 24.56 18.40
C GLU A 157 -37.74 24.94 17.77
N LEU A 158 -37.37 26.22 17.79
CA LEU A 158 -36.07 26.69 17.28
C LEU A 158 -34.90 26.06 18.05
N LEU A 159 -35.01 25.92 19.38
CA LEU A 159 -33.98 25.24 20.19
C LEU A 159 -33.87 23.75 19.84
N ARG A 160 -35.00 23.08 19.57
CA ARG A 160 -35.03 21.68 19.15
C ARG A 160 -34.41 21.49 17.77
N GLU A 161 -34.72 22.37 16.83
CA GLU A 161 -34.09 22.38 15.51
C GLU A 161 -32.58 22.58 15.63
N GLN A 162 -32.14 23.49 16.50
CA GLN A 162 -30.72 23.78 16.74
C GLN A 162 -29.98 22.55 17.28
N ALA A 163 -30.58 21.86 18.26
CA ALA A 163 -30.02 20.65 18.82
C ALA A 163 -29.90 19.53 17.75
N THR A 164 -30.92 19.38 16.91
CA THR A 164 -30.93 18.41 15.81
C THR A 164 -29.83 18.69 14.79
N LEU A 165 -29.64 19.96 14.43
CA LEU A 165 -28.66 20.38 13.45
C LEU A 165 -27.22 20.26 13.98
N ASN A 166 -27.00 20.60 15.26
CA ASN A 166 -25.71 20.40 15.92
C ASN A 166 -25.33 18.91 15.99
N ALA A 167 -26.31 18.03 16.25
CA ALA A 167 -26.08 16.58 16.24
C ALA A 167 -25.65 16.11 14.84
N GLN A 168 -26.32 16.57 13.77
CA GLN A 168 -25.96 16.24 12.38
C GLN A 168 -24.56 16.75 12.01
N ILE A 169 -24.21 17.98 12.38
CA ILE A 169 -22.87 18.54 12.13
C ILE A 169 -21.80 17.71 12.84
N THR A 170 -22.04 17.34 14.11
CA THR A 170 -21.12 16.51 14.89
C THR A 170 -20.94 15.12 14.28
N GLU A 171 -22.01 14.50 13.81
CA GLU A 171 -21.97 13.21 13.11
C GLU A 171 -21.12 13.31 11.83
N HIS A 172 -21.32 14.35 11.02
CA HIS A 172 -20.53 14.57 9.81
C HIS A 172 -19.04 14.79 10.12
N MET A 173 -18.72 15.56 11.17
CA MET A 173 -17.34 15.75 11.61
C MET A 173 -16.68 14.46 12.07
N THR A 174 -17.37 13.66 12.88
CA THR A 174 -16.84 12.37 13.36
C THR A 174 -16.62 11.39 12.22
N LEU A 175 -17.54 11.32 11.24
CA LEU A 175 -17.38 10.51 10.03
C LEU A 175 -16.16 10.93 9.21
N LYS A 176 -15.95 12.24 8.98
CA LYS A 176 -14.78 12.76 8.28
C LYS A 176 -13.48 12.42 9.01
N GLN A 177 -13.45 12.61 10.32
CA GLN A 177 -12.28 12.30 11.13
C GLN A 177 -11.95 10.80 11.07
N SER A 178 -12.96 9.93 11.16
CA SER A 178 -12.79 8.49 11.03
C SER A 178 -12.25 8.10 9.66
N ARG A 179 -12.80 8.66 8.57
CA ARG A 179 -12.29 8.42 7.21
C ARG A 179 -10.85 8.88 7.04
N ALA A 180 -10.51 10.09 7.51
CA ALA A 180 -9.16 10.61 7.45
C ALA A 180 -8.17 9.72 8.22
N GLN A 181 -8.56 9.21 9.40
CA GLN A 181 -7.74 8.26 10.17
C GLN A 181 -7.53 6.94 9.43
N GLN A 182 -8.57 6.40 8.78
CA GLN A 182 -8.46 5.18 7.98
C GLN A 182 -7.58 5.36 6.75
N GLU A 183 -7.71 6.49 6.05
CA GLU A 183 -6.88 6.83 4.90
C GLU A 183 -5.42 7.01 5.30
N ALA A 184 -5.16 7.71 6.41
CA ALA A 184 -3.81 7.86 6.95
C ALA A 184 -3.23 6.50 7.41
N ALA A 185 -4.02 5.61 7.99
CA ALA A 185 -3.59 4.26 8.35
C ALA A 185 -3.22 3.45 7.09
N LYS A 186 -4.08 3.45 6.07
CA LYS A 186 -3.81 2.77 4.79
C LYS A 186 -2.58 3.32 4.08
N ALA A 187 -2.40 4.65 4.08
CA ALA A 187 -1.23 5.30 3.50
C ALA A 187 0.06 4.84 4.22
N ARG A 188 0.05 4.84 5.56
CA ARG A 188 1.16 4.32 6.35
C ARG A 188 1.44 2.86 6.03
N GLU A 189 0.44 1.97 6.09
CA GLU A 189 0.61 0.55 5.76
C GLU A 189 1.21 0.34 4.36
N ALA A 190 0.75 1.12 3.36
CA ALA A 190 1.30 1.07 2.01
C ALA A 190 2.77 1.52 1.96
N GLU A 191 3.14 2.55 2.73
CA GLU A 191 4.53 2.99 2.87
C GLU A 191 5.40 1.95 3.58
N GLU A 192 4.90 1.32 4.65
CA GLU A 192 5.60 0.24 5.34
C GLU A 192 5.84 -0.95 4.40
N ALA A 193 4.83 -1.33 3.61
CA ALA A 193 4.93 -2.39 2.64
C ALA A 193 5.93 -2.07 1.51
N ARG A 194 6.04 -0.80 1.09
CA ARG A 194 7.07 -0.36 0.15
C ARG A 194 8.46 -0.41 0.79
N ALA A 195 8.61 0.09 2.00
CA ALA A 195 9.88 0.07 2.73
C ALA A 195 10.37 -1.37 2.93
N ALA A 196 9.47 -2.30 3.30
CA ALA A 196 9.80 -3.71 3.45
C ALA A 196 10.29 -4.39 2.16
N LYS A 197 9.82 -3.94 1.00
CA LYS A 197 10.28 -4.45 -0.32
C LYS A 197 11.64 -3.88 -0.72
N GLU A 198 11.93 -2.65 -0.34
CA GLU A 198 13.11 -1.92 -0.81
C GLU A 198 14.30 -1.94 0.15
N ILE A 199 14.05 -2.18 1.43
CA ILE A 199 15.06 -2.14 2.51
C ILE A 199 15.18 -3.53 3.11
N LYS A 200 16.40 -4.09 3.07
CA LYS A 200 16.69 -5.39 3.67
C LYS A 200 16.56 -5.32 5.18
N ASP A 201 15.92 -6.33 5.77
CA ASP A 201 15.70 -6.48 7.21
C ASP A 201 14.88 -5.30 7.79
N TRP A 202 13.84 -4.87 7.06
CA TRP A 202 12.94 -3.82 7.52
C TRP A 202 12.14 -4.26 8.76
N SER A 203 12.21 -3.46 9.81
CA SER A 203 11.49 -3.67 11.07
C SER A 203 11.24 -2.32 11.77
N PRO A 204 10.35 -2.26 12.78
CA PRO A 204 10.17 -1.06 13.60
C PRO A 204 11.48 -0.56 14.25
N GLU A 205 12.35 -1.47 14.70
CA GLU A 205 13.65 -1.14 15.28
C GLU A 205 14.60 -0.58 14.22
N ARG A 206 14.57 -1.12 12.99
CA ARG A 206 15.36 -0.60 11.88
C ARG A 206 14.91 0.82 11.53
N ARG A 207 13.60 1.07 11.47
CA ARG A 207 13.03 2.41 11.29
C ARG A 207 13.55 3.38 12.34
N GLN A 208 13.42 3.03 13.63
CA GLN A 208 13.86 3.88 14.73
C GLN A 208 15.37 4.19 14.65
N THR A 209 16.19 3.22 14.24
CA THR A 209 17.63 3.42 14.03
C THR A 209 17.89 4.45 12.93
N LEU A 210 17.15 4.37 11.82
CA LEU A 210 17.28 5.31 10.71
C LEU A 210 16.76 6.70 11.05
N GLU A 211 15.71 6.81 11.86
CA GLU A 211 15.23 8.08 12.40
C GLU A 211 16.30 8.74 13.30
N GLN A 212 16.90 7.98 14.21
CA GLN A 212 17.99 8.48 15.06
C GLN A 212 19.21 8.88 14.24
N PHE A 213 19.51 8.13 13.18
CA PHE A 213 20.56 8.49 12.23
C PHE A 213 20.21 9.78 11.47
N ALA A 214 18.98 9.95 11.00
CA ALA A 214 18.54 11.19 10.37
C ALA A 214 18.72 12.38 11.32
N VAL A 215 18.34 12.22 12.59
CA VAL A 215 18.54 13.24 13.63
C VAL A 215 20.01 13.55 13.86
N SER A 216 20.89 12.54 13.89
CA SER A 216 22.34 12.77 14.05
C SER A 216 22.97 13.47 12.83
N GLN A 217 22.35 13.37 11.65
CA GLN A 217 22.73 14.11 10.45
C GLN A 217 22.13 15.53 10.39
N GLY A 218 21.37 15.95 11.41
CA GLY A 218 20.79 17.29 11.52
C GLY A 218 19.36 17.43 10.98
N ILE A 219 18.69 16.33 10.64
CA ILE A 219 17.27 16.34 10.25
C ILE A 219 16.41 16.43 11.53
N PRO A 220 15.51 17.41 11.67
CA PRO A 220 14.64 17.49 12.86
C PRO A 220 13.77 16.23 13.02
N ALA A 221 13.53 15.82 14.26
CA ALA A 221 12.83 14.56 14.57
C ALA A 221 11.42 14.46 13.96
N GLU A 222 10.73 15.60 13.85
CA GLU A 222 9.42 15.69 13.19
C GLU A 222 9.47 15.29 11.71
N PHE A 223 10.52 15.68 10.97
CA PHE A 223 10.71 15.27 9.59
C PHE A 223 11.20 13.83 9.48
N ALA A 224 12.08 13.40 10.39
CA ALA A 224 12.58 12.03 10.41
C ALA A 224 11.47 11.00 10.65
N SER A 225 10.54 11.27 11.57
CA SER A 225 9.40 10.40 11.87
C SER A 225 8.31 10.36 10.79
N GLN A 226 8.32 11.34 9.88
CA GLN A 226 7.39 11.43 8.74
C GLN A 226 8.04 10.97 7.42
N ALA A 227 9.28 10.46 7.46
CA ALA A 227 9.98 10.03 6.26
C ALA A 227 9.23 8.87 5.56
N GLY A 228 9.15 8.94 4.23
CA GLY A 228 8.56 7.87 3.42
C GLY A 228 9.55 6.75 3.12
N ALA A 229 9.08 5.72 2.40
CA ALA A 229 9.90 4.56 2.04
C ALA A 229 11.15 4.92 1.21
N ALA A 230 11.06 5.92 0.33
CA ALA A 230 12.17 6.36 -0.51
C ALA A 230 13.26 7.07 0.32
N GLU A 231 12.84 7.93 1.25
CA GLU A 231 13.71 8.62 2.20
C GLU A 231 14.41 7.60 3.09
N PHE A 232 13.67 6.64 3.67
CA PHE A 232 14.25 5.57 4.48
C PHE A 232 15.24 4.71 3.70
N LYS A 233 15.03 4.48 2.40
CA LYS A 233 15.99 3.76 1.56
C LYS A 233 17.29 4.53 1.38
N ILE A 234 17.22 5.85 1.22
CA ILE A 234 18.40 6.70 1.11
C ILE A 234 19.14 6.71 2.46
N LEU A 235 18.41 6.89 3.56
CA LEU A 235 18.96 6.83 4.92
C LEU A 235 19.60 5.47 5.22
N ASP A 236 18.99 4.37 4.81
CA ASP A 236 19.54 3.01 4.99
C ASP A 236 20.87 2.83 4.26
N LYS A 237 20.96 3.30 3.01
CA LYS A 237 22.21 3.28 2.24
C LYS A 237 23.30 4.13 2.89
N ALA A 238 22.97 5.34 3.30
CA ALA A 238 23.91 6.24 3.97
C ALA A 238 24.41 5.63 5.30
N HIS A 239 23.50 5.12 6.12
CA HIS A 239 23.86 4.48 7.39
C HIS A 239 24.74 3.23 7.18
N ARG A 240 24.44 2.40 6.18
CA ARG A 240 25.27 1.22 5.84
C ARG A 240 26.67 1.63 5.35
N TRP A 241 26.77 2.73 4.60
CA TRP A 241 28.05 3.27 4.15
C TRP A 241 28.91 3.72 5.33
N ASP A 242 28.34 4.50 6.27
CA ASP A 242 29.08 4.95 7.45
C ASP A 242 29.55 3.77 8.31
N GLN A 243 28.71 2.75 8.47
CA GLN A 243 29.10 1.51 9.15
C GLN A 243 30.24 0.78 8.43
N PHE A 244 30.23 0.74 7.09
CA PHE A 244 31.28 0.13 6.30
C PHE A 244 32.60 0.88 6.44
N VAL A 245 32.58 2.22 6.34
CA VAL A 245 33.76 3.07 6.51
C VAL A 245 34.36 2.90 7.90
N GLU A 246 33.53 2.91 8.95
CA GLU A 246 34.03 2.77 10.32
C GLU A 246 34.60 1.37 10.59
N ARG A 247 33.94 0.30 10.09
CA ARG A 247 34.47 -1.06 10.17
C ARG A 247 35.81 -1.20 9.44
N ASN A 248 35.95 -0.66 8.24
CA ASN A 248 37.20 -0.72 7.49
C ASN A 248 38.32 0.07 8.17
N ARG A 249 38.00 1.24 8.75
CA ARG A 249 38.96 2.03 9.53
C ARG A 249 39.41 1.28 10.79
N ALA A 250 38.49 0.65 11.52
CA ALA A 250 38.81 -0.17 12.69
C ALA A 250 39.68 -1.38 12.31
N ALA A 251 39.34 -2.07 11.22
CA ALA A 251 40.13 -3.19 10.70
C ALA A 251 41.55 -2.76 10.29
N ALA A 252 41.69 -1.62 9.61
CA ALA A 252 42.99 -1.08 9.24
C ALA A 252 43.85 -0.73 10.47
N LYS A 253 43.26 -0.13 11.51
CA LYS A 253 43.94 0.13 12.79
C LYS A 253 44.35 -1.15 13.50
N ALA A 254 43.49 -2.17 13.50
CA ALA A 254 43.80 -3.47 14.10
C ALA A 254 44.95 -4.19 13.37
N ALA A 255 44.96 -4.14 12.04
CA ALA A 255 46.04 -4.70 11.22
C ALA A 255 47.38 -3.95 11.41
N ALA A 256 47.35 -2.63 11.54
CA ALA A 256 48.55 -1.86 11.85
C ALA A 256 49.15 -2.26 13.21
N ASN A 257 48.29 -2.42 14.24
CA ASN A 257 48.73 -2.80 15.58
C ASN A 257 49.23 -4.25 15.68
N SER A 258 48.73 -5.18 14.85
CA SER A 258 49.21 -6.58 14.85
C SER A 258 50.53 -6.76 14.10
N SER A 259 50.83 -5.91 13.10
CA SER A 259 52.12 -5.91 12.39
C SER A 259 53.29 -5.30 13.20
N ALA A 260 53.00 -4.65 14.33
CA ALA A 260 53.96 -3.93 15.15
C ALA A 260 54.48 -4.70 16.37
N LYS A 261 54.27 -6.02 16.48
CA LYS A 261 54.91 -6.82 17.53
C LYS A 261 56.34 -7.16 17.08
N PRO A 262 57.40 -6.58 17.68
CA PRO A 262 58.75 -6.95 17.32
C PRO A 262 58.92 -8.46 17.58
N ALA A 263 59.49 -9.17 16.62
CA ALA A 263 59.88 -10.55 16.82
C ALA A 263 60.77 -10.61 18.07
N ASN A 264 60.39 -11.42 19.06
CA ASN A 264 61.26 -11.66 20.21
C ASN A 264 62.60 -12.15 19.64
N GLU A 265 63.66 -11.39 19.86
CA GLU A 265 65.02 -11.88 19.66
C GLU A 265 65.12 -13.17 20.47
N VAL A 266 65.51 -14.25 19.80
CA VAL A 266 65.80 -15.52 20.48
C VAL A 266 66.94 -15.26 21.45
N GLY A 267 66.59 -15.05 22.72
CA GLY A 267 67.53 -15.01 23.82
C GLY A 267 68.34 -16.29 23.79
N ALA A 268 69.64 -16.16 23.60
CA ALA A 268 70.62 -17.22 23.77
C ALA A 268 70.53 -17.74 25.21
N GLY A 269 69.69 -18.74 25.42
CA GLY A 269 69.47 -19.42 26.69
C GLY A 269 69.99 -20.85 26.61
N ALA A 270 71.24 -21.02 27.07
CA ALA A 270 71.80 -22.22 27.70
C ALA A 270 71.12 -23.58 27.39
N GLY A 271 71.50 -24.19 26.27
CA GLY A 271 71.53 -25.64 26.15
C GLY A 271 72.93 -26.13 26.54
N SER A 272 73.02 -26.99 27.55
CA SER A 272 74.27 -27.63 27.99
C SER A 272 74.84 -28.52 26.88
N GLY A 273 75.65 -27.94 26.00
CA GLY A 273 76.47 -28.64 25.03
C GLY A 273 77.93 -28.49 25.43
N THR A 274 78.66 -29.60 25.44
CA THR A 274 80.09 -29.71 25.74
C THR A 274 80.89 -28.57 25.10
N SER A 275 81.47 -27.69 25.94
CA SER A 275 82.32 -26.60 25.46
C SER A 275 83.51 -27.14 24.66
N ASP A 276 83.78 -26.52 23.50
CA ASP A 276 84.89 -26.87 22.62
C ASP A 276 86.24 -26.65 23.35
N PRO A 277 87.11 -27.66 23.47
CA PRO A 277 88.37 -27.56 24.20
C PRO A 277 89.32 -26.48 23.65
N SER A 278 89.14 -26.08 22.39
CA SER A 278 89.96 -25.06 21.73
C SER A 278 89.61 -23.62 22.15
N ALA A 279 88.45 -23.41 22.79
CA ALA A 279 87.99 -22.11 23.27
C ALA A 279 88.16 -21.90 24.78
N MET A 280 88.73 -22.89 25.49
CA MET A 280 88.97 -22.80 26.94
C MET A 280 90.26 -22.05 27.24
N SER A 281 90.30 -21.34 28.37
CA SER A 281 91.57 -20.81 28.88
C SER A 281 92.50 -21.96 29.30
N MET A 282 93.81 -21.70 29.36
CA MET A 282 94.80 -22.75 29.69
C MET A 282 94.57 -23.41 31.05
N ASP A 283 94.03 -22.68 32.02
CA ASP A 283 93.72 -23.22 33.36
C ASP A 283 92.44 -24.06 33.34
N GLU A 284 91.43 -23.66 32.56
CA GLU A 284 90.20 -24.44 32.36
C GLU A 284 90.46 -25.72 31.56
N TYR A 285 91.30 -25.66 30.53
CA TYR A 285 91.70 -26.83 29.73
C TYR A 285 92.45 -27.87 30.58
N ARG A 286 93.32 -27.43 31.49
CA ARG A 286 94.03 -28.31 32.43
C ARG A 286 93.07 -29.01 33.39
N ALA A 287 92.09 -28.29 33.94
CA ALA A 287 91.08 -28.86 34.82
C ALA A 287 90.13 -29.83 34.08
N TRP A 288 89.76 -29.49 32.84
CA TRP A 288 88.97 -30.36 31.97
C TRP A 288 89.72 -31.66 31.62
N ARG A 289 91.01 -31.56 31.25
CA ARG A 289 91.82 -32.74 30.90
C ARG A 289 92.17 -33.61 32.10
N ALA A 290 92.35 -33.03 33.29
CA ALA A 290 92.56 -33.78 34.53
C ALA A 290 91.35 -34.64 34.92
N LYS A 291 90.13 -34.22 34.53
CA LYS A 291 88.90 -35.00 34.71
C LYS A 291 88.70 -36.10 33.65
N GLN A 292 89.52 -36.15 32.61
CA GLN A 292 89.43 -37.13 31.51
C GLN A 292 90.52 -38.22 31.59
N GLY A 293 91.38 -38.21 32.62
CA GLY A 293 92.58 -39.03 32.71
C GLY A 293 92.71 -39.85 34.00
N ASP A 294 91.60 -40.42 34.48
CA ASP A 294 91.54 -41.54 35.44
C ASP A 294 90.56 -42.59 34.89
#